data_AF-A0A8E2DXF8-F1
#
_entry.id   AF-A0A8E2DXF8-F1
#
_cell.length_a   1.000
_cell.length_b   1.000
_cell.length_c   1.000
_cell.angle_alpha   90.00
_cell.angle_beta   90.00
_cell.angle_gamma   90.00
#
_symmetry.space_group_name_H-M   'P 1'
#
loop_
_entity.id
_entity.type
_entity.pdbx_description
1 polymer ?
#
loop_
_entity_poly.entity_id
_entity_poly.type
_entity_poly.pdbx_seq_one_letter_code
_entity_poly.pdbx_strand_id
1 'polypeptide(L)' 'FTTDNGYIGVGPRDTLSGDHVAILLGGNMPFVVRQQSMYYSLIGEAYVDGIMDGELTE' A
#
# COMPACT_ATOMS: atom_id res chain seq x y z
N PHE A 1 4.53 2.01 8.87
CA PHE A 1 3.64 3.16 8.70
C PHE A 1 2.27 2.83 9.28
N THR A 2 1.44 3.84 9.50
CA THR A 2 0.04 3.68 9.87
C THR A 2 -0.80 4.34 8.78
N THR A 3 -1.87 3.69 8.33
CA THR A 3 -2.78 4.24 7.31
C THR A 3 -3.86 5.11 7.96
N ASP A 4 -4.54 5.94 7.15
CA ASP A 4 -5.67 6.77 7.62
C ASP A 4 -6.85 5.93 8.13
N ASN A 5 -6.96 4.68 7.66
CA ASN A 5 -7.98 3.72 8.11
C ASN A 5 -7.56 2.97 9.39
N GLY A 6 -6.42 3.32 10.00
CA GLY A 6 -5.93 2.73 11.25
C GLY A 6 -5.12 1.44 11.09
N TYR A 7 -4.93 0.92 9.87
CA TYR A 7 -4.10 -0.25 9.65
C TYR A 7 -2.62 0.04 9.90
N ILE A 8 -1.91 -0.95 10.44
CA ILE A 8 -0.47 -0.94 10.65
C ILE A 8 0.18 -1.68 9.49
N GLY A 9 1.23 -1.09 8.91
CA GLY A 9 1.96 -1.69 7.80
C GLY A 9 3.47 -1.50 7.86
N VAL A 10 4.18 -2.35 7.14
CA VAL A 10 5.62 -2.27 6.87
C VAL A 10 5.79 -2.06 5.37
N GLY A 11 6.58 -1.08 4.97
CA GLY A 11 6.81 -0.75 3.57
C GLY A 11 8.29 -0.47 3.28
N PRO A 12 8.61 -0.06 2.04
CA PRO A 12 9.97 0.30 1.66
C PRO A 12 10.52 1.45 2.50
N ARG A 13 11.85 1.58 2.54
CA ARG A 13 12.53 2.67 3.26
C ARG A 13 12.06 4.07 2.81
N ASP A 14 11.69 4.19 1.54
CA ASP A 14 11.31 5.44 0.90
C ASP A 14 9.80 5.75 1.03
N THR A 15 9.07 5.00 1.84
CA THR A 15 7.67 5.32 2.19
C THR A 15 7.60 6.64 2.96
N LEU A 16 6.74 7.54 2.49
CA LEU A 16 6.53 8.86 3.06
C LEU A 16 5.04 9.08 3.40
N SER A 17 4.78 10.05 4.27
CA SER A 17 3.42 10.52 4.53
C SER A 17 2.80 11.05 3.23
N GLY A 18 1.56 10.65 2.95
CA GLY A 18 0.87 10.96 1.70
C GLY A 18 1.04 9.91 0.60
N ASP A 19 1.87 8.88 0.81
CA ASP A 19 1.84 7.70 -0.05
C ASP A 19 0.55 6.90 0.17
N HIS A 20 0.12 6.18 -0.88
CA HIS A 20 -1.06 5.33 -0.84
C HIS A 20 -0.65 3.86 -0.81
N VAL A 21 -1.50 3.04 -0.20
CA VAL A 21 -1.42 1.58 -0.30
C VAL A 21 -2.47 1.12 -1.31
N ALA A 22 -2.07 0.28 -2.26
CA ALA A 22 -2.97 -0.30 -3.25
C ALA A 22 -2.64 -1.76 -3.54
N ILE A 23 -3.67 -2.59 -3.75
CA ILE A 23 -3.53 -3.90 -4.38
C ILE A 23 -3.70 -3.68 -5.88
N LEU A 24 -2.67 -4.00 -6.66
CA LEU A 24 -2.72 -3.87 -8.11
C LEU A 24 -3.63 -4.96 -8.69
N LEU A 25 -4.40 -4.62 -9.74
CA LEU A 25 -5.34 -5.55 -10.36
C LEU A 25 -4.66 -6.87 -10.75
N GLY A 26 -5.21 -8.00 -10.28
CA GLY A 26 -4.65 -9.34 -10.51
C GLY A 26 -3.50 -9.72 -9.58
N GLY A 27 -3.05 -8.82 -8.71
CA GLY A 27 -2.12 -9.09 -7.62
C GLY A 27 -2.85 -9.49 -6.34
N ASN A 28 -2.12 -10.11 -5.42
CA ASN A 28 -2.58 -10.54 -4.09
C ASN A 28 -1.79 -9.89 -2.95
N MET A 29 -0.93 -8.91 -3.27
CA MET A 29 -0.10 -8.22 -2.30
C MET A 29 -0.29 -6.71 -2.40
N PRO A 30 -0.29 -5.97 -1.27
CA PRO A 30 -0.30 -4.53 -1.26
C PRO A 30 1.03 -3.94 -1.72
N PHE A 31 0.95 -2.77 -2.33
CA PHE A 31 2.09 -1.96 -2.73
C PHE A 31 1.94 -0.54 -2.20
N VAL A 32 3.05 0.08 -1.83
CA VAL A 32 3.14 1.52 -1.65
C VAL A 32 3.27 2.18 -3.02
N VAL A 33 2.35 3.08 -3.34
CA VAL A 33 2.37 3.91 -4.55
C VAL A 33 2.30 5.38 -4.19
N ARG A 34 3.02 6.21 -4.95
CA ARG A 34 3.03 7.67 -4.76
C ARG A 34 2.36 8.35 -5.94
N GLN A 35 1.35 9.17 -5.67
CA GLN A 35 0.72 9.97 -6.70
C GLN A 35 1.70 10.99 -7.26
N GLN A 36 1.80 11.03 -8.58
CA GLN A 36 2.44 12.09 -9.35
C GLN A 36 1.36 12.85 -10.13
N SER A 37 1.75 13.84 -10.94
CA SER A 37 0.78 14.68 -11.67
C SER A 37 -0.23 13.89 -12.51
N MET A 38 0.22 12.88 -13.26
CA MET A 38 -0.63 12.14 -14.22
C MET A 38 -0.51 10.61 -14.08
N TYR A 39 0.27 10.13 -13.12
CA TYR A 39 0.55 8.71 -12.93
C TYR A 39 0.90 8.43 -11.47
N TYR A 40 1.13 7.16 -11.14
CA TYR A 40 1.62 6.74 -9.84
C TYR A 40 3.00 6.11 -9.99
N SER A 41 3.93 6.49 -9.12
CA SER A 41 5.20 5.79 -8.98
C SER A 41 5.02 4.59 -8.05
N LEU A 42 5.49 3.42 -8.47
CA LEU A 42 5.59 2.26 -7.59
C LEU A 42 6.79 2.44 -6.67
N ILE A 43 6.56 2.51 -5.36
CA ILE A 43 7.63 2.63 -4.36
C ILE A 43 8.13 1.24 -3.94
N GLY A 44 7.21 0.27 -3.81
CA GLY A 44 7.55 -1.13 -3.56
C GLY A 44 6.45 -1.89 -2.82
N GLU A 45 6.72 -3.15 -2.51
CA GLU A 45 5.80 -4.03 -1.79
C GLU A 45 5.57 -3.56 -0.35
N ALA A 46 4.36 -3.78 0.15
CA ALA A 46 3.98 -3.47 1.53
C ALA A 46 3.36 -4.70 2.20
N TYR A 47 3.73 -4.90 3.47
CA TYR A 47 2.94 -5.71 4.39
C TYR A 47 1.94 -4.80 5.09
N VAL A 48 0.65 -5.13 5.06
CA VAL A 48 -0.36 -4.42 5.87
C VAL A 48 -1.18 -5.44 6.64
N ASP A 49 -1.15 -5.28 7.96
CA ASP A 49 -1.86 -6.13 8.92
C ASP A 49 -3.37 -6.04 8.67
N GLY A 50 -4.06 -7.19 8.68
CA GLY A 50 -5.48 -7.29 8.33
C GLY A 50 -5.81 -7.22 6.83
N ILE A 51 -4.88 -6.78 5.96
CA ILE A 51 -5.11 -6.75 4.50
C ILE A 51 -4.60 -8.04 3.85
N MET A 52 -3.38 -8.46 4.21
CA MET A 52 -2.74 -9.61 3.57
C MET A 52 -3.24 -10.97 4.02
N ASP A 53 -4.03 -11.03 5.10
CA ASP A 53 -4.71 -12.26 5.53
C ASP A 53 -6.04 -12.51 4.76
N GLY A 54 -6.32 -11.71 3.73
CA GLY A 54 -7.45 -11.91 2.80
C GLY A 54 -8.74 -11.20 3.18
N GLU A 55 -8.73 -10.30 4.17
CA GLU A 55 -9.97 -9.61 4.61
C GLU A 55 -10.42 -8.47 3.67
N LEU A 56 -9.62 -8.11 2.66
CA LEU A 56 -9.93 -7.02 1.72
C LEU A 56 -10.30 -7.49 0.31
N THR A 57 -10.45 -8.80 0.08
CA THR A 57 -10.95 -9.33 -1.19
C THR A 57 -12.37 -9.87 -1.03
N GLU A 58 -13.35 -8.96 -1.03
CA GLU A 58 -14.72 -9.20 -1.52
C GLU A 58 -15.12 -8.10 -2.51
#